data_AF-A0A1G7WIZ7-F1
#
_entry.id   AF-A0A1G7WIZ7-F1
#
_cell.length_a   1.000
_cell.length_b   1.000
_cell.length_c   1.000
_cell.angle_alpha   90.00
_cell.angle_beta   90.00
_cell.angle_gamma   90.00
#
_symmetry.space_group_name_H-M   'P 1'
#
loop_
_entity.id
_entity.type
_entity.pdbx_description
1 polymer ?
#
loop_
_entity_poly.entity_id
_entity_poly.type
_entity_poly.pdbx_seq_one_letter_code
_entity_poly.pdbx_strand_id
1 'polypeptide(L)'
;MLSAHALRAGLALSDMSITDLWLAAVALGATMTLDDLAATVALQREPAGLEHDMVAAALNDWFVDHWGRQPVAYSDELRPP
;
A
#
# COMPACT_ATOMS: atom_id res chain seq x y z
N MET A 1 -4.81 -8.99 -9.43
CA MET A 1 -3.47 -8.66 -8.91
C MET A 1 -3.09 -7.20 -9.16
N LEU A 2 -3.99 -6.32 -9.63
CA LEU A 2 -3.64 -4.91 -9.89
C LEU A 2 -3.31 -4.18 -8.59
N SER A 3 -4.04 -4.49 -7.51
CA SER A 3 -3.80 -3.96 -6.17
C SER A 3 -2.40 -4.30 -5.66
N ALA A 4 -2.03 -5.59 -5.64
CA ALA A 4 -0.71 -6.01 -5.19
C ALA A 4 0.43 -5.36 -6.01
N HIS A 5 0.27 -5.19 -7.33
CA HIS A 5 1.26 -4.52 -8.17
C HIS A 5 1.36 -3.03 -7.86
N ALA A 6 0.25 -2.34 -7.64
CA ALA A 6 0.24 -0.92 -7.28
C ALA A 6 0.95 -0.68 -5.94
N LEU A 7 0.66 -1.50 -4.92
CA LEU A 7 1.32 -1.39 -3.62
C LEU A 7 2.82 -1.72 -3.69
N ARG A 8 3.20 -2.77 -4.42
CA ARG A 8 4.61 -3.11 -4.65
C ARG A 8 5.35 -1.97 -5.36
N ALA A 9 4.74 -1.36 -6.37
CA ALA A 9 5.33 -0.23 -7.08
C ALA A 9 5.48 0.99 -6.17
N GLY A 10 4.45 1.30 -5.36
CA GLY A 10 4.52 2.37 -4.37
C GLY A 10 5.63 2.15 -3.35
N LEU A 11 5.75 0.95 -2.78
CA LEU A 11 6.85 0.62 -1.87
C LEU A 11 8.23 0.70 -2.56
N ALA A 12 8.35 0.27 -3.80
CA ALA A 12 9.62 0.33 -4.54
C ALA A 12 10.04 1.76 -4.90
N LEU A 13 9.10 2.70 -4.91
CA LEU A 13 9.34 4.12 -5.17
C LEU A 13 9.47 4.94 -3.87
N SER A 14 9.17 4.36 -2.70
CA SER A 14 9.43 5.00 -1.42
C SER A 14 10.75 4.51 -0.82
N ASP A 15 11.27 5.23 0.17
CA ASP A 15 12.41 4.78 0.98
C ASP A 15 11.96 3.98 2.22
N MET A 16 10.70 3.51 2.26
CA MET A 16 10.16 2.77 3.40
C MET A 16 10.61 1.31 3.36
N SER A 17 10.91 0.73 4.53
CA SER A 17 10.94 -0.72 4.65
C SER A 17 9.52 -1.31 4.67
N ILE A 18 9.38 -2.61 4.41
CA ILE A 18 8.09 -3.31 4.56
C ILE A 18 7.55 -3.15 5.99
N THR A 19 8.43 -3.18 6.99
CA THR A 19 8.06 -2.98 8.40
C THR A 19 7.54 -1.57 8.66
N ASP A 20 8.19 -0.54 8.11
CA ASP A 20 7.73 0.85 8.26
C ASP A 20 6.36 1.05 7.61
N LEU A 21 6.17 0.48 6.42
CA LEU A 21 4.90 0.53 5.72
C LEU A 21 3.79 -0.19 6.50
N TRP A 22 4.09 -1.36 7.07
CA TRP A 22 3.14 -2.08 7.92
C TRP A 22 2.75 -1.27 9.16
N LEU A 23 3.73 -0.69 9.87
CA LEU A 23 3.47 0.15 11.04
C LEU A 23 2.61 1.38 10.69
N ALA A 24 2.90 2.04 9.57
CA ALA A 24 2.11 3.17 9.09
C ALA A 24 0.67 2.75 8.75
N ALA A 25 0.49 1.63 8.05
CA ALA A 25 -0.84 1.09 7.74
C ALA A 25 -1.64 0.71 9.00
N VAL A 26 -0.98 0.10 10.00
CA VAL A 26 -1.61 -0.24 11.30
C VAL A 26 -2.03 1.02 12.06
N ALA A 27 -1.23 2.09 12.01
CA ALA A 27 -1.60 3.37 12.63
C ALA A 27 -2.86 4.00 12.01
N LEU A 28 -3.16 3.67 10.73
CA LEU A 28 -4.39 4.04 10.03
C LEU A 28 -5.56 3.07 10.27
N GLY A 29 -5.34 1.98 11.01
CA GLY A 29 -6.36 0.98 11.35
C GLY A 29 -6.37 -0.26 10.46
N ALA A 30 -5.32 -0.50 9.66
CA ALA A 30 -5.18 -1.77 8.94
C ALA A 30 -5.11 -2.95 9.92
N THR A 31 -5.82 -4.04 9.59
CA THR A 31 -5.87 -5.26 10.40
C THR A 31 -4.96 -6.37 9.86
N MET A 32 -4.24 -6.13 8.77
CA MET A 32 -3.37 -7.13 8.15
C MET A 32 -2.11 -7.37 8.97
N THR A 33 -1.61 -8.61 8.96
CA THR A 33 -0.34 -8.93 9.59
C THR A 33 0.84 -8.44 8.74
N LEU A 34 2.04 -8.39 9.33
CA LEU A 34 3.26 -8.10 8.58
C LEU A 34 3.49 -9.14 7.47
N ASP A 35 3.21 -10.42 7.75
CA ASP A 35 3.34 -11.50 6.79
C ASP A 35 2.35 -11.35 5.62
N ASP A 36 1.13 -10.87 5.88
CA ASP A 36 0.14 -10.58 4.83
C ASP A 36 0.60 -9.45 3.90
N LEU A 37 1.18 -8.39 4.46
CA LEU A 37 1.76 -7.30 3.68
C LEU A 37 2.94 -7.82 2.85
N ALA A 38 3.85 -8.58 3.47
CA ALA A 38 5.00 -9.18 2.78
C ALA A 38 4.58 -10.09 1.63
N ALA A 39 3.57 -10.96 1.84
CA ALA A 39 3.00 -11.80 0.78
C ALA A 39 2.36 -10.96 -0.33
N THR A 40 1.70 -9.85 0.02
CA THR A 40 1.12 -8.91 -0.95
C THR A 40 2.18 -8.25 -1.82
N VAL A 41 3.25 -7.68 -1.23
CA VAL A 41 4.33 -7.04 -2.01
C VAL A 41 5.19 -8.06 -2.77
N ALA A 42 5.25 -9.31 -2.31
CA ALA A 42 5.83 -10.43 -3.05
C ALA A 42 4.92 -10.94 -4.20
N LEU A 43 3.74 -10.35 -4.40
CA LEU A 43 2.73 -10.75 -5.39
C LEU A 43 2.20 -12.18 -5.20
N GLN A 44 2.23 -12.68 -3.98
CA GLN A 44 1.73 -14.01 -3.61
C GLN A 44 0.28 -13.98 -3.13
N ARG A 45 -0.25 -12.79 -2.83
CA ARG A 45 -1.60 -12.54 -2.34
C ARG A 45 -2.14 -11.25 -2.95
N GLU A 46 -3.44 -11.23 -3.26
CA GLU A 46 -4.16 -9.98 -3.53
C GLU A 46 -4.82 -9.49 -2.24
N PRO A 47 -4.61 -8.24 -1.81
CA PRO A 47 -5.27 -7.67 -0.65
C PRO A 47 -6.75 -7.42 -0.94
N ALA A 48 -7.59 -7.42 0.10
CA ALA A 48 -8.96 -6.93 -0.01
C ALA A 48 -8.96 -5.41 -0.30
N GLY A 49 -10.07 -4.87 -0.84
CA GLY A 49 -10.15 -3.45 -1.19
C GLY A 49 -9.79 -2.50 -0.04
N LEU A 50 -10.36 -2.73 1.15
CA LEU A 50 -10.06 -1.94 2.35
C LEU A 50 -8.59 -2.09 2.80
N GLU A 51 -8.02 -3.29 2.72
CA GLU A 51 -6.62 -3.53 3.05
C GLU A 51 -5.69 -2.77 2.08
N HIS A 52 -6.01 -2.81 0.78
CA HIS A 52 -5.32 -2.04 -0.24
C HIS A 52 -5.38 -0.55 0.08
N ASP A 53 -6.58 -0.03 0.37
CA ASP A 53 -6.78 1.41 0.61
C ASP A 53 -5.97 1.91 1.82
N MET A 54 -5.86 1.10 2.88
CA MET A 54 -5.05 1.46 4.06
C MET A 54 -3.56 1.50 3.74
N VAL A 55 -3.04 0.56 2.95
CA VAL A 55 -1.63 0.56 2.55
C VAL A 55 -1.35 1.66 1.53
N ALA A 56 -2.27 1.91 0.60
CA ALA A 56 -2.19 3.01 -0.35
C ALA A 56 -2.20 4.36 0.37
N ALA A 57 -3.06 4.53 1.39
CA ALA A 57 -3.07 5.73 2.23
C ALA A 57 -1.74 5.92 2.96
N ALA A 58 -1.18 4.88 3.57
CA ALA A 58 0.12 4.96 4.24
C ALA A 58 1.26 5.36 3.29
N LEU A 59 1.30 4.80 2.07
CA LEU A 59 2.27 5.20 1.04
C LEU A 59 2.06 6.64 0.58
N ASN A 60 0.81 7.02 0.34
CA ASN A 60 0.47 8.37 -0.12
C ASN A 60 0.78 9.43 0.94
N ASP A 61 0.59 9.13 2.22
CA ASP A 61 0.98 10.02 3.32
C ASP A 61 2.50 10.29 3.29
N TRP A 62 3.31 9.23 3.16
CA TRP A 62 4.75 9.36 2.98
C TRP A 62 5.11 10.18 1.73
N PHE A 63 4.44 9.94 0.59
CA PHE A 63 4.67 10.69 -0.64
C PHE A 63 4.24 12.16 -0.56
N VAL A 64 3.22 12.48 0.25
CA VAL A 64 2.81 13.87 0.50
C VAL A 64 3.89 14.58 1.31
N ASP A 65 4.40 13.97 2.37
CA ASP A 65 5.41 14.56 3.23
C ASP A 65 6.74 14.81 2.50
N HIS A 66 7.11 13.93 1.57
CA HIS A 66 8.39 14.01 0.86
C HIS A 66 8.28 14.77 -0.46
N TRP A 67 7.19 14.59 -1.21
CA TRP A 67 7.06 15.04 -2.60
C TRP A 67 5.76 15.80 -2.91
N GLY A 68 4.86 15.97 -1.94
CA GLY A 68 3.61 16.71 -2.12
C GLY A 68 2.61 16.07 -3.10
N ARG A 69 2.61 14.74 -3.26
CA ARG A 69 1.76 14.01 -4.22
C ARG A 69 1.25 12.68 -3.68
N GLN A 70 0.19 12.14 -4.31
CA GLN A 70 -0.43 10.86 -3.96
C GLN A 70 -0.45 9.92 -5.18
N PRO A 71 0.67 9.23 -5.47
CA PRO A 71 0.81 8.45 -6.70
C PRO A 71 0.20 7.05 -6.62
N VAL A 72 -0.13 6.54 -5.43
CA VAL A 72 -0.68 5.18 -5.26
C VAL A 72 -2.20 5.25 -5.33
N ALA A 73 -2.76 4.71 -6.40
CA ALA A 73 -4.20 4.68 -6.60
C ALA A 73 -4.91 3.82 -5.54
N TYR A 74 -6.09 4.24 -5.10
CA TYR A 74 -6.99 3.49 -4.24
C TYR A 74 -7.70 2.37 -5.02
N SER A 75 -8.33 1.44 -4.30
CA SER A 75 -8.84 0.18 -4.87
C SER A 75 -9.99 0.37 -5.86
N ASP A 76 -10.73 1.47 -5.74
CA ASP A 76 -11.79 1.90 -6.66
C ASP A 76 -11.22 2.55 -7.93
N GLU A 77 -10.11 3.29 -7.81
CA GLU A 77 -9.39 3.91 -8.92
C GLU A 77 -8.65 2.90 -9.81
N LEU A 78 -8.39 1.69 -9.31
CA LEU A 78 -7.75 0.61 -10.07
C LEU A 78 -8.69 -0.14 -11.02
N ARG A 79 -10.00 0.10 -10.95
CA ARG A 79 -10.97 -0.57 -11.82
C ARG A 79 -11.07 0.17 -13.16
N PRO A 80 -10.95 -0.53 -14.31
CA PRO A 80 -11.28 0.09 -15.57
C PRO A 80 -12.78 0.47 -15.62
N PRO A 81 -13.15 1.51 -16.37
CA PRO A 81 -14.54 1.92 -16.55
C PRO A 81 -15.41 0.82 -17.19
#